data_AF-A0A925REJ5-F1
#
_entry.id   AF-A0A925REJ5-F1
#
_cell.length_a   1.000
_cell.length_b   1.000
_cell.length_c   1.000
_cell.angle_alpha   90.00
_cell.angle_beta   90.00
_cell.angle_gamma   90.00
#
_symmetry.space_group_name_H-M   'P 1'
#
loop_
_entity.id
_entity.type
_entity.pdbx_description
1 polymer ?
#
loop_
_entity_poly.entity_id
_entity_poly.type
_entity_poly.pdbx_seq_one_letter_code
_entity_poly.pdbx_strand_id
1 'polypeptide(L)'
;MSSDTPYDPPQAPPLKAKPSLMLWIAFSIFGSTVIGSGLGLVLGVVIGKFAPGYYRGVFSNGSDPSFNPLSMGVGLGLTQGAAFGAVVGIVSVIVYLWYRSRRETQDRI
;
A
#
# COMPACT_ATOMS: atom_id res chain seq x y z
N MET A 1 30.79 22.24 29.26
CA MET A 1 32.04 22.00 28.50
C MET A 1 31.62 21.69 27.08
N SER A 2 31.60 22.71 26.21
CA SER A 2 31.29 22.54 24.79
C SER A 2 32.54 22.00 24.10
N SER A 3 32.45 20.80 23.55
CA SER A 3 33.50 20.19 22.74
C SER A 3 33.43 20.77 21.32
N ASP A 4 33.77 22.04 21.16
CA ASP A 4 33.95 22.66 19.84
C ASP A 4 35.19 22.04 19.19
N THR A 5 34.98 20.99 18.40
CA THR A 5 36.05 20.36 17.63
C THR A 5 36.12 20.99 16.24
N PRO A 6 37.31 21.27 15.68
CA PRO A 6 37.48 21.84 14.34
C PRO A 6 36.90 21.00 13.19
N TYR A 7 36.40 19.80 13.48
CA TYR A 7 35.84 18.85 12.54
C TYR A 7 34.32 18.69 12.67
N ASP A 8 33.63 19.57 13.40
CA ASP A 8 32.17 19.52 13.42
C ASP A 8 31.64 19.80 12.01
N PRO A 9 30.94 18.83 11.36
CA PRO A 9 30.36 19.06 10.06
C PRO A 9 29.28 20.15 10.19
N PRO A 10 29.03 20.93 9.12
CA PRO A 10 27.95 21.92 9.13
C PRO A 10 26.67 21.27 9.63
N GLN A 11 26.14 21.74 10.77
CA GLN A 11 24.92 21.16 11.34
C GLN A 11 23.80 21.32 10.32
N ALA A 12 23.36 20.21 9.74
CA ALA A 12 22.22 20.23 8.84
C ALA A 12 21.02 20.77 9.61
N PRO A 13 20.24 21.71 9.04
CA PRO A 13 19.07 22.23 9.73
C PRO A 13 18.16 21.05 10.13
N PRO A 14 17.57 21.07 11.33
CA PRO A 14 16.73 19.97 11.79
C PRO A 14 15.62 19.73 10.77
N LEU A 15 15.50 18.48 10.30
CA LEU A 15 14.48 18.07 9.35
C LEU A 15 13.10 18.28 9.99
N LYS A 16 12.50 19.44 9.74
CA LYS A 16 11.17 19.77 10.23
C LYS A 16 10.15 19.13 9.29
N ALA A 17 9.73 17.90 9.61
CA ALA A 17 8.68 17.23 8.88
C ALA A 17 7.43 18.12 8.85
N LYS A 18 6.95 18.48 7.66
CA LYS A 18 5.72 19.26 7.51
C LYS A 18 4.55 18.34 7.87
N PRO A 19 3.78 18.61 8.96
CA PRO A 19 2.73 17.69 9.41
C PRO A 19 1.64 17.47 8.36
N SER A 20 1.37 18.49 7.52
CA SER A 20 0.49 18.38 6.35
C SER A 20 0.94 17.30 5.35
N LEU A 21 2.24 17.11 5.15
CA LEU A 21 2.79 16.12 4.24
C LEU A 21 2.64 14.71 4.82
N MET A 22 2.87 14.55 6.12
CA MET A 22 2.66 13.27 6.80
C MET A 22 1.20 12.82 6.75
N LEU A 23 0.25 13.75 6.98
CA LEU A 23 -1.18 13.47 6.86
C LEU A 23 -1.57 13.07 5.43
N TRP A 24 -1.02 13.73 4.42
CA TRP A 24 -1.31 13.41 3.02
C TRP A 24 -0.78 12.03 2.61
N ILE A 25 0.43 11.68 3.05
CA ILE A 25 1.01 10.34 2.83
C ILE A 25 0.14 9.27 3.49
N ALA A 26 -0.20 9.47 4.77
CA ALA A 26 -1.04 8.53 5.51
C ALA A 26 -2.40 8.34 4.84
N PHE A 27 -3.04 9.43 4.42
CA PHE A 27 -4.32 9.38 3.73
C PHE A 27 -4.23 8.68 2.37
N SER A 28 -3.16 8.90 1.61
CA SER A 28 -2.96 8.26 0.30
C SER A 28 -2.77 6.75 0.43
N ILE A 29 -1.95 6.30 1.38
CA ILE A 29 -1.72 4.87 1.64
C ILE A 29 -2.99 4.22 2.19
N PHE A 30 -3.64 4.86 3.16
CA PHE A 30 -4.88 4.33 3.75
C PHE A 30 -6.01 4.27 2.72
N GLY A 31 -6.23 5.34 1.96
CA GLY A 31 -7.26 5.42 0.93
C GLY A 31 -7.07 4.38 -0.17
N SER A 32 -5.86 4.24 -0.69
CA SER A 32 -5.54 3.21 -1.70
C SER A 32 -5.71 1.78 -1.16
N THR A 33 -5.36 1.54 0.11
CA THR A 33 -5.58 0.24 0.77
C THR A 33 -7.07 -0.07 0.92
N VAL A 34 -7.89 0.90 1.33
CA VAL A 34 -9.34 0.72 1.47
C VAL A 34 -9.99 0.47 0.11
N ILE A 35 -9.63 1.24 -0.91
CA ILE A 35 -10.15 1.07 -2.28
C ILE A 35 -9.71 -0.29 -2.85
N GLY A 36 -8.43 -0.66 -2.70
CA GLY A 36 -7.90 -1.94 -3.14
C GLY A 36 -8.60 -3.12 -2.47
N SER A 37 -8.81 -3.04 -1.15
CA SER A 37 -9.55 -4.05 -0.37
C SER A 37 -10.99 -4.17 -0.85
N GLY A 38 -11.67 -3.05 -1.09
CA GLY A 38 -13.04 -3.04 -1.63
C GLY A 38 -13.13 -3.71 -3.01
N LEU A 39 -12.23 -3.36 -3.93
CA LEU A 39 -12.17 -3.96 -5.27
C LEU A 39 -11.84 -5.45 -5.21
N GLY A 40 -10.86 -5.84 -4.39
CA GLY A 40 -10.48 -7.23 -4.19
C GLY A 40 -11.61 -8.06 -3.58
N LEU A 41 -12.35 -7.51 -2.61
CA LEU A 41 -13.53 -8.16 -2.03
C LEU A 41 -14.62 -8.35 -3.08
N VAL A 42 -14.93 -7.32 -3.89
CA VAL A 42 -15.92 -7.42 -4.97
C VAL A 42 -15.52 -8.51 -5.97
N LEU A 43 -14.26 -8.52 -6.42
CA LEU A 43 -13.73 -9.55 -7.31
C LEU A 43 -13.79 -10.96 -6.67
N GLY A 44 -13.40 -11.09 -5.41
CA GLY A 44 -13.42 -12.35 -4.67
C GLY A 44 -14.84 -12.91 -4.48
N VAL A 45 -15.82 -12.04 -4.20
CA VAL A 45 -17.25 -12.40 -4.11
C VAL A 45 -17.79 -12.81 -5.48
N VAL A 46 -17.45 -12.06 -6.53
CA VAL A 46 -17.90 -12.37 -7.90
C VAL A 46 -17.36 -13.73 -8.35
N ILE A 47 -16.06 -13.99 -8.17
CA ILE A 47 -15.46 -15.27 -8.54
C ILE A 47 -16.03 -16.40 -7.66
N GLY A 48 -16.16 -16.20 -6.35
CA GLY A 48 -16.71 -17.19 -5.43
C GLY A 48 -18.17 -17.56 -5.73
N LYS A 49 -18.96 -16.59 -6.21
CA LYS A 49 -20.39 -16.77 -6.54
C LYS A 49 -20.63 -17.31 -7.95
N PHE A 50 -19.89 -16.82 -8.96
CA PHE A 50 -20.13 -17.15 -10.36
C PHE A 50 -19.23 -18.26 -10.90
N ALA A 51 -18.07 -18.50 -10.29
CA ALA A 51 -17.14 -19.55 -10.68
C ALA A 51 -16.72 -20.43 -9.48
N PRO A 52 -17.66 -21.07 -8.77
CA PRO A 52 -17.32 -21.96 -7.64
C PRO A 52 -16.43 -23.13 -8.09
N GLY A 53 -16.51 -23.53 -9.37
CA GLY A 53 -15.63 -24.53 -9.99
C GLY A 53 -14.16 -24.08 -10.11
N TYR A 54 -13.89 -22.77 -10.19
CA TYR A 54 -12.52 -22.22 -10.23
C TYR A 54 -11.79 -22.47 -8.91
N TYR A 55 -12.45 -22.17 -7.78
CA TYR A 55 -11.92 -22.49 -6.46
C TYR A 55 -11.81 -23.99 -6.21
N ARG A 56 -12.74 -24.80 -6.74
CA ARG A 56 -12.67 -26.27 -6.65
C ARG A 56 -11.53 -26.89 -7.46
N GLY A 57 -11.12 -26.29 -8.57
CA GLY A 57 -10.02 -26.76 -9.41
C GLY A 57 -8.64 -26.26 -8.95
N VAL A 58 -8.56 -25.05 -8.41
CA VAL A 58 -7.31 -24.43 -7.95
C VAL A 58 -6.90 -24.94 -6.56
N PHE A 59 -7.87 -25.28 -5.70
CA PHE A 59 -7.60 -25.88 -4.40
C PHE A 59 -7.85 -27.40 -4.46
N SER A 60 -6.79 -28.19 -4.24
CA SER A 60 -6.83 -29.66 -4.23
C SER A 60 -7.83 -30.28 -3.23
N ASN A 61 -8.36 -29.48 -2.29
CA ASN A 61 -9.38 -29.85 -1.30
C ASN A 61 -10.81 -29.41 -1.67
N GLY A 62 -11.08 -28.93 -2.89
CA GLY A 62 -12.39 -28.41 -3.30
C GLY A 62 -13.57 -29.39 -3.25
N SER A 63 -13.29 -30.68 -3.11
CA SER A 63 -14.27 -31.77 -2.95
C SER A 63 -14.73 -31.99 -1.51
N ASP A 64 -14.15 -31.31 -0.53
CA ASP A 64 -14.55 -31.41 0.87
C ASP A 64 -15.92 -30.71 1.08
N PRO A 65 -16.94 -31.37 1.65
CA PRO A 65 -18.25 -30.74 1.90
C PRO A 65 -18.19 -29.57 2.90
N SER A 66 -17.10 -29.42 3.65
CA SER A 66 -16.83 -28.25 4.49
C SER A 66 -16.26 -27.04 3.73
N PHE A 67 -15.87 -27.21 2.46
CA PHE A 67 -15.27 -26.16 1.65
C PHE A 67 -16.33 -25.18 1.13
N ASN A 68 -16.36 -23.97 1.69
CA ASN A 68 -17.20 -22.89 1.21
C ASN A 68 -16.40 -21.94 0.28
N PRO A 69 -16.55 -22.03 -1.05
CA PRO A 69 -15.82 -21.20 -2.01
C PRO A 69 -16.13 -19.71 -1.87
N LEU A 70 -17.28 -19.34 -1.31
CA LEU A 70 -17.64 -17.94 -1.06
C LEU A 70 -16.80 -17.35 0.08
N SER A 71 -16.64 -18.09 1.19
CA SER A 71 -15.81 -17.65 2.32
C SER A 71 -14.33 -17.54 1.93
N MET A 72 -13.83 -18.47 1.12
CA MET A 72 -12.48 -18.40 0.56
C MET A 72 -12.32 -17.20 -0.38
N GLY A 73 -13.29 -16.96 -1.27
CA GLY A 73 -13.29 -15.81 -2.17
C GLY A 73 -13.28 -14.47 -1.42
N VAL A 74 -14.06 -14.34 -0.35
CA VAL A 74 -14.07 -13.14 0.50
C VAL A 74 -12.73 -12.94 1.20
N GLY A 75 -12.18 -13.98 1.85
CA GLY A 75 -10.92 -13.87 2.59
C GLY A 75 -9.72 -13.56 1.68
N LEU A 76 -9.63 -14.26 0.54
CA LEU A 76 -8.58 -14.03 -0.45
C LEU A 76 -8.74 -12.68 -1.14
N GLY A 77 -9.97 -12.33 -1.54
CA GLY A 77 -10.26 -11.04 -2.16
C GLY A 77 -9.89 -9.86 -1.27
N LEU A 78 -10.26 -9.92 0.02
CA LEU A 78 -9.95 -8.86 0.99
C LEU A 78 -8.44 -8.71 1.21
N THR A 79 -7.74 -9.82 1.43
CA THR A 79 -6.29 -9.79 1.72
C THR A 79 -5.46 -9.39 0.51
N GLN A 80 -5.77 -9.94 -0.67
CA GLN A 80 -5.08 -9.58 -1.91
C GLN A 80 -5.42 -8.14 -2.35
N GLY A 81 -6.67 -7.72 -2.19
CA GLY A 81 -7.08 -6.34 -2.44
C GLY A 81 -6.37 -5.35 -1.53
N ALA A 82 -6.29 -5.64 -0.23
CA ALA A 82 -5.57 -4.80 0.73
C ALA A 82 -4.06 -4.73 0.44
N ALA A 83 -3.43 -5.87 0.17
CA ALA A 83 -2.01 -5.92 -0.17
C ALA A 83 -1.70 -5.14 -1.45
N PHE A 84 -2.50 -5.34 -2.50
CA PHE A 84 -2.35 -4.61 -3.76
C PHE A 84 -2.58 -3.11 -3.58
N GLY A 85 -3.63 -2.72 -2.85
CA GLY A 85 -3.94 -1.33 -2.54
C GLY A 85 -2.81 -0.64 -1.78
N ALA A 86 -2.22 -1.30 -0.77
CA ALA A 86 -1.09 -0.77 -0.03
C ALA A 86 0.15 -0.56 -0.91
N VAL A 87 0.46 -1.53 -1.79
CA VAL A 87 1.58 -1.40 -2.73
C VAL A 87 1.38 -0.20 -3.67
N VAL A 88 0.18 -0.04 -4.23
CA VAL A 88 -0.15 1.11 -5.10
C VAL A 88 -0.01 2.43 -4.34
N GLY A 89 -0.47 2.48 -3.08
CA GLY A 89 -0.30 3.66 -2.21
C GLY A 89 1.15 4.03 -1.99
N ILE A 90 1.99 3.04 -1.64
CA ILE A 90 3.43 3.24 -1.42
C ILE A 90 4.11 3.72 -2.70
N VAL A 91 3.86 3.07 -3.84
CA VAL A 91 4.45 3.46 -5.13
C VAL A 91 4.06 4.89 -5.51
N SER A 92 2.80 5.26 -5.31
CA SER A 92 2.31 6.62 -5.59
C SER A 92 3.05 7.67 -4.75
N VAL A 93 3.27 7.39 -3.46
CA VAL A 93 4.04 8.27 -2.56
C VAL A 93 5.50 8.37 -2.99
N ILE A 94 6.14 7.25 -3.36
CA ILE A 94 7.53 7.24 -3.83
C ILE A 94 7.67 8.10 -5.10
N VAL A 95 6.77 7.90 -6.08
CA VAL A 95 6.77 8.68 -7.33
C VAL A 95 6.55 10.16 -7.04
N TYR A 96 5.63 10.50 -6.13
CA TYR A 96 5.37 11.89 -5.74
C TYR A 96 6.60 12.54 -5.09
N LEU A 97 7.25 11.85 -4.14
CA LEU A 97 8.45 12.35 -3.46
C LEU A 97 9.62 12.51 -4.44
N TRP A 98 9.79 11.56 -5.35
CA TRP A 98 10.80 11.64 -6.41
C TRP A 98 10.55 12.81 -7.35
N TYR A 99 9.31 13.00 -7.78
CA TYR A 99 8.92 14.10 -8.65
C TYR A 99 9.17 15.47 -8.01
N ARG A 100 8.81 15.59 -6.72
CA ARG A 100 9.05 16.80 -5.93
C ARG A 100 10.55 17.08 -5.76
N SER A 101 11.33 16.06 -5.42
CA SER A 101 12.79 16.18 -5.26
C SER A 101 13.47 16.64 -6.56
N ARG A 102 13.00 16.16 -7.72
CA ARG A 102 13.54 16.60 -9.01
C ARG A 102 13.19 18.05 -9.35
N ARG A 103 11.97 18.51 -9.06
CA ARG A 103 11.58 19.90 -9.28
C ARG A 103 12.36 20.88 -8.39
N GLU A 104 12.52 20.55 -7.10
CA GLU A 104 13.32 21.37 -6.17
C GLU A 104 14.80 21.47 -6.60
N THR A 105 15.33 20.45 -7.31
CA THR A 105 16.69 20.49 -7.86
C THR A 105 16.78 21.38 -9.10
N GLN A 106 15.74 21.40 -9.93
CA GLN A 106 15.71 22.20 -11.16
C GLN A 106 15.56 23.71 -10.87
N ASP A 107 14.84 24.10 -9.82
CA ASP A 107 14.64 25.51 -9.44
C ASP A 107 15.90 26.16 -8.80
N ARG A 108 16.94 25.38 -8.51
CA ARG A 108 18.21 25.84 -7.91
C ARG A 108 19.35 26.08 -8.90
N ILE A 109 19.17 25.74 -10.18
CA ILE A 109 20.17 25.88 -11.25
C ILE A 109 19.77 27.04 -12.15
#